data_AF-A0A9J6FE06-F1
#
_entry.id   AF-A0A9J6FE06-F1
#
_cell.length_a   1.000
_cell.length_b   1.000
_cell.length_c   1.000
_cell.angle_alpha   90.00
_cell.angle_beta   90.00
_cell.angle_gamma   90.00
#
_symmetry.space_group_name_H-M   'P 1'
#
loop_
_entity.id
_entity.type
_entity.pdbx_description
1 polymer ?
#
loop_
_entity_poly.entity_id
_entity_poly.type
_entity_poly.pdbx_seq_one_letter_code
_entity_poly.pdbx_strand_id
1 'polypeptide(L)'
;MSSEEAMMAAIRDIGDPDELANLQDSVVLKLEKPLSTGHTPPEVALDSSGLLLTANREVFMKLQDFFAKQSISVAVFAGCPELGSTPTFLAASRKALRGRTKRLIIVHNRQAATKTASCCFQFYHHISTFQQCFL
;
A
#
# COMPACT_ATOMS: atom_id res chain seq x y z
N MET A 1 -3.51 -18.30 14.98
CA MET A 1 -2.86 -17.48 13.95
C MET A 1 -2.28 -16.26 14.61
N SER A 2 -0.97 -16.08 14.56
CA SER A 2 -0.32 -14.88 15.08
C SER A 2 -0.61 -13.67 14.15
N SER A 3 -0.44 -12.44 14.64
CA SER A 3 -0.57 -11.23 13.82
C SER A 3 0.40 -11.23 12.64
N GLU A 4 1.57 -11.84 12.82
CA GLU A 4 2.62 -11.95 11.81
C GLU A 4 2.24 -12.91 10.67
N GLU A 5 1.64 -14.06 10.98
CA GLU A 5 1.14 -15.00 9.97
C GLU A 5 0.03 -14.36 9.11
N ALA A 6 -0.88 -13.61 9.75
CA ALA A 6 -1.95 -12.90 9.04
C ALA A 6 -1.43 -11.78 8.13
N MET A 7 -0.32 -11.14 8.53
CA MET A 7 0.37 -10.11 7.75
C MET A 7 1.05 -10.72 6.53
N MET A 8 1.86 -11.75 6.73
CA MET A 8 2.58 -12.41 5.64
C MET A 8 1.60 -13.04 4.65
N ALA A 9 0.46 -13.57 5.13
CA ALA A 9 -0.63 -13.98 4.26
C ALA A 9 -1.19 -12.80 3.44
N ALA A 10 -1.41 -11.63 4.05
CA ALA A 10 -1.90 -10.45 3.34
C ALA A 10 -0.91 -9.87 2.31
N ILE A 11 0.39 -9.95 2.60
CA ILE A 11 1.45 -9.53 1.68
C ILE A 11 1.50 -10.49 0.49
N ARG A 12 1.54 -11.81 0.75
CA ARG A 12 1.50 -12.85 -0.28
C ARG A 12 0.24 -12.80 -1.14
N ASP A 13 -0.85 -12.33 -0.56
CA ASP A 13 -2.13 -12.08 -1.23
C ASP A 13 -2.09 -10.93 -2.24
N ILE A 14 -1.07 -10.06 -2.17
CA ILE A 14 -0.84 -8.93 -3.08
C ILE A 14 0.27 -9.25 -4.07
N GLY A 15 1.32 -9.93 -3.63
CA GLY A 15 2.46 -10.26 -4.47
C GLY A 15 3.56 -10.95 -3.67
N ASP A 16 4.68 -11.18 -4.32
CA ASP A 16 5.84 -11.76 -3.65
C ASP A 16 6.42 -10.75 -2.63
N PRO A 17 6.60 -11.13 -1.35
CA PRO A 17 7.16 -10.24 -0.32
C PRO A 17 8.54 -9.69 -0.67
N ASP A 18 9.39 -10.49 -1.31
CA ASP A 18 10.75 -10.09 -1.69
C ASP A 18 10.69 -9.09 -2.85
N GLU A 19 9.77 -9.26 -3.80
CA GLU A 19 9.54 -8.27 -4.85
C GLU A 19 9.02 -6.95 -4.27
N LEU A 20 8.01 -7.01 -3.38
CA LEU A 20 7.45 -5.83 -2.72
C LEU A 20 8.51 -5.08 -1.88
N ALA A 21 9.42 -5.80 -1.24
CA ALA A 21 10.54 -5.22 -0.48
C ALA A 21 11.64 -4.59 -1.35
N ASN A 22 11.58 -4.77 -2.67
CA ASN A 22 12.48 -4.13 -3.63
C ASN A 22 11.81 -2.95 -4.37
N LEU A 23 10.48 -2.77 -4.25
CA LEU A 23 9.76 -1.67 -4.88
C LEU A 23 10.11 -0.32 -4.25
N GLN A 24 10.36 0.69 -5.08
CA GLN A 24 10.58 2.06 -4.63
C GLN A 24 9.37 2.94 -4.96
N ASP A 25 9.02 3.83 -4.03
CA ASP A 25 7.95 4.82 -4.18
C ASP A 25 6.63 4.27 -4.74
N SER A 26 6.26 3.04 -4.35
CA SER A 26 5.16 2.28 -4.95
C SER A 26 3.99 2.11 -3.98
N VAL A 27 2.78 2.28 -4.51
CA VAL A 27 1.52 2.04 -3.81
C VAL A 27 0.75 0.97 -4.56
N VAL A 28 0.55 -0.17 -3.90
CA VAL A 28 -0.19 -1.32 -4.43
C VAL A 28 -1.51 -1.46 -3.67
N LEU A 29 -2.62 -1.53 -4.38
CA LEU A 29 -3.97 -1.59 -3.82
C LEU A 29 -4.68 -2.83 -4.35
N LYS A 30 -5.15 -3.68 -3.44
CA LYS A 30 -5.99 -4.84 -3.75
C LYS A 30 -7.45 -4.48 -3.58
N LEU A 31 -8.23 -4.61 -4.64
CA LEU A 31 -9.66 -4.36 -4.66
C LEU A 31 -10.45 -5.56 -4.13
N GLU A 32 -11.65 -5.32 -3.61
CA GLU A 32 -12.61 -6.38 -3.25
C GLU A 32 -13.29 -6.98 -4.48
N LYS A 33 -13.34 -6.23 -5.58
CA LYS A 33 -13.98 -6.62 -6.84
C LYS A 33 -13.12 -6.16 -8.03
N PRO A 34 -13.08 -6.91 -9.14
CA PRO A 34 -12.32 -6.49 -10.30
C PRO A 34 -12.81 -5.15 -10.84
N LEU A 35 -11.88 -4.30 -11.23
CA LEU A 35 -12.21 -3.05 -11.92
C LEU A 35 -12.70 -3.38 -13.33
N SER A 36 -13.78 -2.72 -13.76
CA SER A 36 -14.28 -2.90 -15.13
C SER A 36 -13.26 -2.32 -16.11
N THR A 37 -12.88 -3.09 -17.12
CA THR A 37 -11.98 -2.66 -18.17
C THR A 37 -12.53 -1.40 -18.85
N GLY A 38 -11.80 -0.29 -18.74
CA GLY A 38 -12.19 1.02 -19.30
C GLY A 38 -12.25 2.19 -18.31
N HIS A 39 -12.20 1.92 -17.00
CA HIS A 39 -12.25 2.97 -15.97
C HIS A 39 -10.92 3.22 -15.24
N THR A 40 -9.86 2.50 -15.57
CA THR A 40 -8.54 2.69 -14.98
C THR A 40 -7.82 3.88 -15.62
N PRO A 41 -7.34 4.85 -14.83
CA PRO A 41 -6.47 5.91 -15.35
C PRO A 41 -5.20 5.32 -15.99
N PRO A 42 -4.70 5.90 -17.09
CA PRO A 42 -3.55 5.36 -17.81
C PRO A 42 -2.25 5.37 -16.98
N GLU A 43 -2.16 6.22 -15.96
CA GLU A 43 -1.00 6.28 -15.06
C GLU A 43 -1.00 5.16 -14.00
N VAL A 44 -2.07 4.36 -13.91
CA VAL A 44 -2.21 3.28 -12.94
C VAL A 44 -2.11 1.93 -13.66
N ALA A 45 -1.16 1.10 -13.23
CA ALA A 45 -1.05 -0.26 -13.72
C ALA A 45 -2.15 -1.12 -13.08
N LEU A 46 -2.90 -1.84 -13.91
CA LEU A 46 -3.87 -2.84 -13.50
C LEU A 46 -3.33 -4.21 -13.85
N ASP A 47 -3.38 -5.14 -12.91
CA ASP A 47 -2.98 -6.52 -13.18
C ASP A 47 -4.00 -7.25 -14.08
N SER A 48 -3.63 -8.45 -14.53
CA SER A 48 -4.48 -9.26 -15.39
C SER A 48 -5.80 -9.71 -14.73
N SER A 49 -5.86 -9.78 -13.39
CA SER A 49 -7.09 -10.14 -12.67
C SER A 49 -8.06 -8.96 -12.52
N GLY A 50 -7.59 -7.74 -12.77
CA GLY A 50 -8.34 -6.51 -12.53
C GLY A 50 -8.49 -6.17 -11.05
N LEU A 51 -7.79 -6.86 -10.14
CA LEU A 51 -7.92 -6.69 -8.68
C LEU A 51 -6.76 -5.91 -8.08
N LEU A 52 -5.61 -5.83 -8.73
CA LEU A 52 -4.44 -5.14 -8.21
C LEU A 52 -4.16 -3.88 -9.03
N LEU A 53 -4.17 -2.74 -8.35
CA LEU A 53 -3.76 -1.46 -8.88
C LEU A 53 -2.38 -1.11 -8.33
N THR A 54 -1.47 -0.70 -9.20
CA THR A 54 -0.15 -0.20 -8.81
C THR A 54 0.06 1.21 -9.37
N ALA A 55 0.48 2.12 -8.51
CA ALA A 55 0.83 3.49 -8.86
C ALA A 55 2.06 3.92 -8.05
N ASN A 56 2.82 4.91 -8.54
CA ASN A 56 3.79 5.57 -7.68
C ASN A 56 3.11 6.55 -6.71
N ARG A 57 3.84 7.09 -5.74
CA ARG A 57 3.28 8.01 -4.73
C ARG A 57 2.67 9.27 -5.34
N GLU A 58 3.32 9.87 -6.34
CA GLU A 58 2.83 11.08 -6.98
C GLU A 58 1.49 10.85 -7.69
N VAL A 59 1.41 9.79 -8.49
CA VAL A 59 0.18 9.35 -9.16
C VAL A 59 -0.89 9.00 -8.13
N PHE A 60 -0.52 8.32 -7.04
CA PHE A 60 -1.45 8.01 -5.96
C PHE A 60 -2.07 9.28 -5.36
N MET A 61 -1.26 10.29 -5.05
CA MET A 61 -1.74 11.57 -4.52
C MET A 61 -2.61 12.31 -5.54
N LYS A 62 -2.20 12.34 -6.82
CA LYS A 62 -2.95 12.98 -7.91
C LYS A 62 -4.33 12.35 -8.09
N LEU A 63 -4.41 11.02 -7.98
CA LEU A 63 -5.61 10.23 -8.26
C LEU A 63 -6.36 9.79 -6.99
N GLN A 64 -6.11 10.42 -5.85
CA GLN A 64 -6.75 10.11 -4.56
C GLN A 64 -8.29 9.99 -4.64
N ASP A 65 -8.95 10.80 -5.47
CA ASP A 65 -10.41 10.78 -5.65
C ASP A 65 -10.90 9.58 -6.46
N PHE A 66 -10.06 9.06 -7.35
CA PHE A 66 -10.34 7.82 -8.06
C PHE A 66 -10.25 6.64 -7.09
N PHE A 67 -9.19 6.56 -6.28
CA PHE A 67 -9.00 5.50 -5.30
C PHE A 67 -10.06 5.51 -4.19
N ALA A 68 -10.50 6.70 -3.76
CA ALA A 68 -11.55 6.85 -2.75
C ALA A 68 -12.90 6.21 -3.16
N LYS A 69 -13.15 6.05 -4.45
CA LYS A 69 -14.37 5.42 -4.99
C LYS A 69 -14.27 3.90 -5.04
N GLN A 70 -13.07 3.33 -4.85
CA GLN A 70 -12.82 1.90 -4.96
C GLN A 70 -13.04 1.22 -3.60
N SER A 71 -13.51 -0.02 -3.65
CA SER A 71 -13.55 -0.89 -2.47
C SER A 71 -12.19 -1.58 -2.32
N ILE A 72 -11.27 -0.94 -1.60
CA ILE A 72 -9.92 -1.46 -1.37
C ILE A 72 -9.95 -2.41 -0.18
N SER A 73 -9.47 -3.64 -0.35
CA SER A 73 -9.32 -4.61 0.74
C SER A 73 -7.99 -4.42 1.47
N VAL A 74 -6.89 -4.22 0.73
CA VAL A 74 -5.54 -4.07 1.29
C VAL A 74 -4.78 -3.00 0.51
N ALA A 75 -4.07 -2.13 1.21
CA ALA A 75 -3.14 -1.16 0.65
C ALA A 75 -1.72 -1.45 1.14
N VAL A 76 -0.75 -1.51 0.22
CA VAL A 76 0.69 -1.67 0.52
C VAL A 76 1.43 -0.44 0.01
N PHE A 77 2.15 0.25 0.90
CA PHE A 77 3.05 1.34 0.53
C PHE A 77 4.48 0.83 0.64
N ALA A 78 5.13 0.62 -0.49
CA ALA A 78 6.45 0.01 -0.59
C ALA A 78 7.50 1.05 -1.01
N GLY A 79 8.55 1.20 -0.18
CA GLY A 79 9.62 2.14 -0.43
C GLY A 79 9.18 3.62 -0.42
N CYS A 80 8.01 3.93 0.15
CA CYS A 80 7.56 5.31 0.35
C CYS A 80 8.18 5.92 1.62
N PRO A 81 8.35 7.26 1.69
CA PRO A 81 8.65 7.95 2.94
C PRO A 81 7.60 7.62 4.01
N GLU A 82 7.98 7.69 5.28
CA GLU A 82 7.03 7.56 6.39
C GLU A 82 5.83 8.49 6.16
N LEU A 83 4.61 7.97 6.29
CA LEU A 83 3.39 8.75 6.01
C LEU A 83 3.34 10.06 6.81
N GLY A 84 3.79 10.04 8.07
CA GLY A 84 3.84 11.22 8.93
C GLY A 84 4.90 12.25 8.54
N SER A 85 5.92 11.86 7.76
CA SER A 85 6.99 12.78 7.32
C SER A 85 6.53 13.73 6.21
N THR A 86 5.42 13.41 5.52
CA THR A 86 4.91 14.18 4.39
C THR A 86 3.40 14.45 4.59
N PRO A 87 3.01 15.61 5.15
CA PRO A 87 1.61 15.90 5.46
C PRO A 87 0.64 15.78 4.28
N THR A 88 1.10 16.11 3.07
CA THR A 88 0.32 15.98 1.83
C THR A 88 0.06 14.53 1.47
N PHE A 89 1.05 13.65 1.64
CA PHE A 89 0.91 12.22 1.39
C PHE A 89 0.01 11.55 2.43
N LEU A 90 0.09 11.98 3.69
CA LEU A 90 -0.83 11.55 4.75
C LEU A 90 -2.27 11.94 4.42
N ALA A 91 -2.50 13.19 4.03
CA ALA A 91 -3.82 13.68 3.66
C ALA A 91 -4.40 12.93 2.45
N ALA A 92 -3.56 12.67 1.44
CA ALA A 92 -3.98 11.91 0.28
C ALA A 92 -4.32 10.46 0.60
N SER A 93 -3.49 9.82 1.43
CA SER A 93 -3.75 8.45 1.92
C SER A 93 -5.04 8.38 2.71
N ARG A 94 -5.28 9.37 3.60
CA ARG A 94 -6.56 9.49 4.32
C ARG A 94 -7.75 9.58 3.38
N LYS A 95 -7.64 10.38 2.31
CA LYS A 95 -8.72 10.58 1.35
C LYS A 95 -8.97 9.33 0.51
N ALA A 96 -7.91 8.76 -0.07
CA ALA A 96 -7.95 7.59 -0.94
C ALA A 96 -8.43 6.32 -0.21
N LEU A 97 -8.05 6.16 1.06
CA LEU A 97 -8.35 4.95 1.83
C LEU A 97 -9.54 5.12 2.79
N ARG A 98 -10.23 6.27 2.76
CA ARG A 98 -11.39 6.60 3.63
C ARG A 98 -12.54 5.58 3.55
N GLY A 99 -12.62 4.83 2.45
CA GLY A 99 -13.64 3.81 2.22
C GLY A 99 -13.44 2.54 3.05
N ARG A 100 -13.88 1.40 2.51
CA ARG A 100 -13.83 0.09 3.19
C ARG A 100 -12.43 -0.54 3.22
N THR A 101 -11.38 0.26 3.42
CA THR A 101 -10.01 -0.24 3.52
C THR A 101 -9.84 -1.09 4.76
N LYS A 102 -9.68 -2.40 4.59
CA LYS A 102 -9.56 -3.33 5.73
C LYS A 102 -8.16 -3.34 6.32
N ARG A 103 -7.12 -3.18 5.50
CA ARG A 103 -5.73 -3.30 5.91
C ARG A 103 -4.83 -2.29 5.19
N LEU A 104 -3.95 -1.65 5.95
CA LEU A 104 -2.82 -0.86 5.44
C LEU A 104 -1.53 -1.55 5.87
N ILE A 105 -0.60 -1.68 4.96
CA ILE A 105 0.71 -2.29 5.15
C ILE A 105 1.74 -1.30 4.60
N ILE A 106 2.80 -1.06 5.36
CA ILE A 106 3.90 -0.18 4.94
C ILE A 106 5.17 -1.02 4.93
N VAL A 107 5.83 -1.07 3.78
CA VAL A 107 7.06 -1.81 3.56
C VAL A 107 8.17 -0.79 3.32
N HIS A 108 9.14 -0.73 4.23
CA HIS A 108 10.28 0.19 4.11
C HIS A 108 11.46 -0.52 3.45
N ASN A 109 11.97 0.04 2.36
CA ASN A 109 13.15 -0.52 1.69
C ASN A 109 14.42 -0.27 2.50
N ARG A 110 15.17 -1.34 2.67
CA ARG A 110 16.30 -1.46 3.58
C ARG A 110 17.53 -0.61 3.20
N GLN A 111 17.63 -0.12 1.97
CA GLN A 111 18.78 0.68 1.53
C GLN A 111 18.83 2.10 2.14
N ALA A 112 17.76 2.61 2.74
CA ALA A 112 17.79 3.86 3.50
C ALA A 112 18.16 3.66 4.99
N ALA A 113 18.18 2.42 5.49
CA ALA A 113 18.42 2.09 6.90
C ALA A 113 19.89 1.76 7.23
N THR A 114 20.84 2.20 6.40
CA THR A 114 22.27 2.13 6.76
C THR A 114 22.62 3.21 7.79
N LYS A 115 22.43 2.88 9.06
CA LYS A 115 23.41 3.22 10.10
C LYS A 115 23.48 2.30 11.32
N THR A 116 22.72 1.20 11.37
CA THR A 116 22.93 0.20 12.43
C THR A 116 22.69 -1.22 11.94
N ALA A 117 23.74 -2.01 12.06
CA ALA A 117 23.88 -3.42 11.72
C ALA A 117 22.67 -4.29 12.10
N SER A 118 22.07 -4.92 11.09
CA SER A 118 21.77 -6.35 11.02
C SER A 118 20.88 -6.63 9.81
N CYS A 119 21.22 -7.68 9.07
CA CYS A 119 20.38 -8.69 8.40
C CYS A 119 18.84 -8.65 8.33
N CYS A 120 18.10 -7.76 8.99
CA CYS A 120 16.67 -7.96 9.26
C CYS A 120 15.79 -7.21 8.26
N PHE A 121 14.92 -7.93 7.54
CA PHE A 121 13.72 -7.35 6.95
C PHE A 121 12.84 -6.85 8.10
N GLN A 122 12.87 -5.55 8.38
CA GLN A 122 11.93 -4.95 9.31
C GLN A 122 10.67 -4.58 8.54
N PHE A 123 9.72 -5.52 8.47
CA PHE A 123 8.33 -5.17 8.27
C PHE A 123 7.93 -4.34 9.50
N TYR A 124 7.86 -3.02 9.37
CA TYR A 124 7.40 -2.21 10.49
C TYR A 124 5.95 -2.57 10.78
N HIS A 125 5.77 -3.09 11.99
CA HIS A 125 4.51 -3.55 12.56
C HIS A 125 3.59 -2.33 12.77
N HIS A 126 2.86 -1.94 11.74
CA HIS A 126 1.71 -1.05 11.90
C HIS A 126 0.51 -1.60 11.14
N ILE A 127 0.12 -2.83 11.47
CA ILE A 127 -1.22 -3.35 11.16
C ILE A 127 -2.17 -2.66 12.12
N SER A 128 -2.49 -1.42 11.83
CA SER A 128 -3.69 -0.80 12.36
C SER A 128 -4.80 -1.12 11.37
N THR A 129 -5.96 -1.52 11.89
CA THR A 129 -7.20 -1.23 11.18
C THR A 129 -7.15 0.25 10.80
N PHE A 130 -7.49 0.61 9.56
CA PHE A 130 -7.35 1.98 9.06
C PHE A 130 -7.92 3.04 10.03
N GLN A 131 -8.94 2.69 10.80
CA GLN A 131 -9.46 3.49 11.93
C GLN A 131 -8.41 3.88 12.99
N GLN A 132 -7.46 3.03 13.36
CA GLN A 132 -6.46 3.30 14.41
C GLN A 132 -5.28 4.18 13.95
N CYS A 133 -4.96 4.24 12.65
CA CYS A 133 -3.87 5.11 12.15
C CYS A 133 -4.32 6.54 11.83
N PHE A 134 -5.63 6.76 11.70
CA PHE A 134 -6.16 7.95 11.04
C PHE A 134 -7.34 8.62 11.78
N LEU A 135 -7.73 8.10 12.95
CA LEU A 135 -8.57 8.79 13.94
C LEU A 135 -7.70 9.54 14.95
#